data_AF-A0A6P2BEP6-F1
#
_entry.id   AF-A0A6P2BEP6-F1
#
_cell.length_a   1.000
_cell.length_b   1.000
_cell.length_c   1.000
_cell.angle_alpha   90.00
_cell.angle_beta   90.00
_cell.angle_gamma   90.00
#
_symmetry.space_group_name_H-M   'P 1'
#
loop_
_entity.id
_entity.type
_entity.pdbx_description
1 polymer ?
#
loop_
_entity_poly.entity_id
_entity_poly.type
_entity_poly.pdbx_seq_one_letter_code
_entity_poly.pdbx_strand_id
1 'polypeptide(L)'
;MTSHTLDPDWDLPLALNVTAAGLANALFVTADEVHTSWQSCVDQSLVVAESIAQDGHNANYCRLIEQEYEEDGSDGVWHDWMVEVRIGDVFVAGHWRLPTDGRGADWQWCNAEAQRAFTAASVLFGRRVGQTVYVEELLASGPPATRH
;
A
#
# COMPACT_ATOMS: atom_id res chain seq x y z
N MET A 1 -48.45 -11.07 -20.87
CA MET A 1 -47.09 -11.67 -20.83
C MET A 1 -46.28 -10.92 -21.86
N THR A 2 -45.27 -10.12 -21.54
CA THR A 2 -44.06 -10.44 -20.77
C THR A 2 -43.57 -9.20 -20.00
N SER A 3 -43.61 -9.26 -18.67
CA SER A 3 -42.91 -8.32 -17.80
C SER A 3 -41.40 -8.49 -18.02
N HIS A 4 -40.66 -7.39 -18.09
CA HIS A 4 -39.21 -7.35 -18.26
C HIS A 4 -38.53 -8.44 -17.41
N THR A 5 -38.06 -9.48 -18.08
CA THR A 5 -37.15 -10.52 -17.55
C THR A 5 -35.70 -10.08 -17.80
N LEU A 6 -35.47 -8.76 -17.75
CA LEU A 6 -34.37 -8.04 -18.39
C LEU A 6 -33.42 -7.35 -17.40
N ASP A 7 -33.57 -7.60 -16.10
CA ASP A 7 -32.58 -7.12 -15.14
C ASP A 7 -31.27 -7.89 -15.37
N PRO A 8 -30.12 -7.21 -15.52
CA PRO A 8 -28.84 -7.88 -15.63
C PRO A 8 -28.60 -8.68 -14.34
N ASP A 9 -28.18 -9.92 -14.51
CA ASP A 9 -27.80 -10.79 -13.40
C ASP A 9 -26.65 -10.13 -12.62
N TRP A 10 -26.91 -9.82 -11.34
CA TRP A 10 -25.94 -9.20 -10.44
C TRP A 10 -24.71 -10.09 -10.20
N ASP A 11 -24.86 -11.39 -10.42
CA ASP A 11 -23.81 -12.39 -10.26
C ASP A 11 -23.09 -12.70 -11.59
N LEU A 12 -23.49 -12.07 -12.71
CA LEU A 12 -22.83 -12.27 -13.99
C LEU A 12 -21.39 -11.71 -13.95
N PRO A 13 -20.36 -12.53 -14.23
CA PRO A 13 -18.99 -12.06 -14.23
C PRO A 13 -18.77 -11.05 -15.36
N LEU A 14 -18.25 -9.87 -15.01
CA LEU A 14 -17.82 -8.85 -15.96
C LEU A 14 -16.33 -9.02 -16.28
N ALA A 15 -15.97 -8.84 -17.55
CA ALA A 15 -14.57 -8.79 -17.99
C ALA A 15 -14.14 -7.34 -18.21
N LEU A 16 -13.08 -6.92 -17.52
CA LEU A 16 -12.45 -5.61 -17.70
C LEU A 16 -11.01 -5.82 -18.19
N ASN A 17 -10.64 -5.10 -19.25
CA ASN A 17 -9.24 -5.04 -19.66
C ASN A 17 -8.53 -3.99 -18.82
N VAL A 18 -7.61 -4.45 -17.97
CA VAL A 18 -6.79 -3.60 -17.11
C VAL A 18 -5.34 -3.74 -17.54
N THR A 19 -4.62 -2.62 -17.58
CA THR A 19 -3.18 -2.58 -17.81
C THR A 19 -2.48 -2.14 -16.54
N ALA A 20 -1.21 -2.51 -16.37
CA ALA A 20 -0.42 -2.02 -15.24
C ALA A 20 -0.34 -0.49 -15.20
N ALA A 21 -0.26 0.17 -16.37
CA ALA A 21 -0.33 1.63 -16.47
C ALA A 21 -1.69 2.18 -16.01
N GLY A 22 -2.79 1.48 -16.28
CA GLY A 22 -4.11 1.84 -15.76
C GLY A 22 -4.18 1.78 -14.23
N LEU A 23 -3.62 0.72 -13.64
CA LEU A 23 -3.51 0.56 -12.19
C LEU A 23 -2.61 1.63 -11.56
N ALA A 24 -1.45 1.88 -12.16
CA ALA A 24 -0.53 2.92 -11.72
C ALA A 24 -1.22 4.29 -11.63
N ASN A 25 -1.93 4.68 -12.68
CA ASN A 25 -2.65 5.96 -12.69
C ASN A 25 -3.85 6.00 -11.72
N ALA A 26 -4.54 4.88 -11.53
CA ALA A 26 -5.72 4.83 -10.67
C ALA A 26 -5.37 4.75 -9.17
N LEU A 27 -4.26 4.11 -8.82
CA LEU A 27 -3.90 3.77 -7.44
C LEU A 27 -2.69 4.56 -6.93
N PHE A 28 -1.71 4.84 -7.79
CA PHE A 28 -0.35 5.25 -7.38
C PHE A 28 0.05 6.63 -7.93
N VAL A 29 -0.93 7.47 -8.25
CA VAL A 29 -0.68 8.80 -8.85
C VAL A 29 0.16 9.74 -7.96
N THR A 30 0.13 9.53 -6.63
CA THR A 30 0.89 10.30 -5.65
C THR A 30 2.15 9.58 -5.16
N ALA A 31 2.42 8.37 -5.64
CA ALA A 31 3.62 7.64 -5.26
C ALA A 31 4.88 8.32 -5.83
N ASP A 32 5.97 8.28 -5.06
CA ASP A 32 7.28 8.78 -5.48
C ASP A 32 7.86 7.95 -6.62
N GLU A 33 7.57 6.64 -6.60
CA GLU A 33 7.99 5.69 -7.62
C GLU A 33 6.92 4.63 -7.85
N VAL A 34 6.73 4.28 -9.12
CA VAL A 34 5.83 3.20 -9.54
C VAL A 34 6.54 2.31 -10.54
N HIS A 35 6.52 1.01 -10.31
CA HIS A 35 7.12 0.04 -11.21
C HIS A 35 6.32 -1.25 -11.31
N THR A 36 6.73 -2.08 -12.26
CA THR A 36 6.15 -3.41 -12.51
C THR A 36 7.23 -4.45 -12.59
N SER A 37 6.95 -5.65 -12.11
CA SER A 37 7.90 -6.76 -12.12
C SER A 37 7.20 -8.11 -12.26
N TRP A 38 7.98 -9.14 -12.56
CA TRP A 38 7.56 -10.56 -12.50
C TRP A 38 7.77 -11.17 -11.11
N GLN A 39 8.42 -10.42 -10.21
CA GLN A 39 8.72 -10.82 -8.84
C GLN A 39 8.53 -9.63 -7.91
N SER A 40 8.14 -9.90 -6.68
CA SER A 40 8.10 -8.88 -5.64
C SER A 40 9.48 -8.29 -5.40
N CYS A 41 9.56 -6.97 -5.18
CA CYS A 41 10.80 -6.29 -4.78
C CYS A 41 10.96 -6.20 -3.25
N VAL A 42 10.08 -6.85 -2.48
CA VAL A 42 10.07 -6.78 -1.02
C VAL A 42 11.08 -7.78 -0.44
N ASP A 43 12.05 -7.26 0.32
CA ASP A 43 12.86 -8.08 1.20
C ASP A 43 12.16 -8.23 2.55
N GLN A 44 11.76 -9.45 2.88
CA GLN A 44 11.01 -9.76 4.11
C GLN A 44 11.80 -9.48 5.40
N SER A 45 13.13 -9.34 5.32
CA SER A 45 13.96 -8.98 6.48
C SER A 45 13.88 -7.49 6.86
N LEU A 46 13.37 -6.65 5.97
CA LEU A 46 13.28 -5.19 6.13
C LEU A 46 11.86 -4.73 6.51
N VAL A 47 10.89 -5.66 6.50
CA VAL A 47 9.48 -5.36 6.77
C VAL A 47 9.26 -5.12 8.27
N VAL A 48 8.70 -3.96 8.58
CA VAL A 48 8.32 -3.55 9.94
C VAL A 48 6.84 -3.84 10.20
N ALA A 49 5.98 -3.63 9.20
CA ALA A 49 4.56 -3.98 9.27
C ALA A 49 4.03 -4.41 7.90
N GLU A 50 3.02 -5.28 7.89
CA GLU A 50 2.34 -5.73 6.69
C GLU A 50 0.84 -5.87 6.92
N SER A 51 0.05 -5.43 5.94
CA SER A 51 -1.38 -5.69 5.84
C SER A 51 -1.69 -6.25 4.46
N ILE A 52 -2.45 -7.35 4.38
CA ILE A 52 -2.75 -8.03 3.12
C ILE A 52 -4.26 -8.18 2.91
N ALA A 53 -4.71 -7.89 1.69
CA ALA A 53 -6.05 -8.16 1.19
C ALA A 53 -5.96 -9.12 0.01
N GLN A 54 -6.26 -10.40 0.27
CA GLN A 54 -6.14 -11.48 -0.71
C GLN A 54 -7.51 -11.92 -1.24
N ASP A 55 -7.59 -12.20 -2.55
CA ASP A 55 -8.77 -12.83 -3.17
C ASP A 55 -9.01 -14.23 -2.57
N GLY A 56 -10.26 -14.60 -2.37
CA GLY A 56 -10.63 -15.91 -1.80
C GLY A 56 -10.51 -17.07 -2.79
N HIS A 57 -10.38 -16.78 -4.09
CA HIS A 57 -10.49 -17.79 -5.15
C HIS A 57 -9.18 -18.03 -5.92
N ASN A 58 -8.22 -17.11 -5.83
CA ASN A 58 -6.96 -17.17 -6.57
C ASN A 58 -5.80 -16.58 -5.75
N ALA A 59 -4.62 -16.49 -6.35
CA ALA A 59 -3.41 -15.97 -5.71
C ALA A 59 -3.23 -14.45 -5.84
N ASN A 60 -4.23 -13.73 -6.34
CA ASN A 60 -4.18 -12.28 -6.47
C ASN A 60 -4.37 -11.63 -5.09
N TYR A 61 -3.65 -10.54 -4.88
CA TYR A 61 -3.73 -9.78 -3.64
C TYR A 61 -3.31 -8.33 -3.86
N CYS A 62 -3.65 -7.48 -2.90
CA CYS A 62 -2.81 -6.32 -2.59
C CYS A 62 -2.31 -6.40 -1.17
N ARG A 63 -1.16 -5.76 -0.92
CA ARG A 63 -0.61 -5.57 0.42
C ARG A 63 -0.06 -4.17 0.57
N LEU A 64 -0.19 -3.65 1.78
CA LEU A 64 0.50 -2.47 2.28
C LEU A 64 1.63 -2.97 3.17
N ILE A 65 2.85 -2.56 2.85
CA ILE A 65 4.07 -2.95 3.54
C ILE A 65 4.73 -1.67 4.02
N GLU A 66 5.12 -1.66 5.28
CA GLU A 66 6.02 -0.66 5.87
C GLU A 66 7.38 -1.34 6.03
N GLN A 67 8.41 -0.75 5.44
CA GLN A 67 9.77 -1.30 5.47
C GLN A 67 10.80 -0.22 5.72
N GLU A 68 11.89 -0.61 6.39
CA GLU A 68 12.99 0.28 6.71
C GLU A 68 14.31 -0.26 6.16
N TYR A 69 15.06 0.62 5.49
CA TYR A 69 16.31 0.24 4.85
C TYR A 69 17.31 1.40 4.81
N GLU A 70 18.59 1.07 4.73
CA GLU A 70 19.64 2.04 4.43
C GLU A 70 19.83 2.08 2.91
N GLU A 71 19.70 3.26 2.30
CA GLU A 71 19.96 3.40 0.87
C GLU A 71 21.46 3.59 0.65
N ASP A 72 22.04 2.84 -0.29
CA ASP A 72 23.46 2.92 -0.63
C ASP A 72 23.88 4.37 -0.96
N GLY A 73 24.74 4.95 -0.13
CA GLY A 73 25.23 6.32 -0.30
C GLY A 73 24.34 7.41 0.31
N SER A 74 23.31 7.04 1.07
CA SER A 74 22.55 7.95 1.92
C SER A 74 23.06 7.94 3.36
N ASP A 75 22.98 9.08 4.03
CA ASP A 75 23.22 9.18 5.47
C ASP A 75 21.90 8.93 6.21
N GLY A 76 21.55 7.65 6.46
CA GLY A 76 20.46 7.30 7.37
C GLY A 76 19.52 6.20 6.89
N VAL A 77 18.56 5.87 7.76
CA VAL A 77 17.50 4.88 7.49
C VAL A 77 16.33 5.58 6.80
N TRP A 78 15.84 4.98 5.73
CA TRP A 78 14.61 5.36 5.04
C TRP A 78 13.45 4.51 5.52
N HIS A 79 12.27 5.12 5.53
CA HIS A 79 11.00 4.42 5.71
C HIS A 79 10.20 4.48 4.41
N ASP A 80 9.65 3.34 4.01
CA ASP A 80 8.89 3.16 2.79
C ASP A 80 7.54 2.51 3.08
N TRP A 81 6.46 3.24 2.75
CA TRP A 81 5.13 2.66 2.63
C TRP A 81 4.97 2.21 1.18
N MET A 82 5.00 0.90 0.98
CA MET A 82 4.83 0.28 -0.33
C MET A 82 3.46 -0.37 -0.43
N VAL A 83 2.75 -0.08 -1.52
CA VAL A 83 1.57 -0.86 -1.91
C VAL A 83 1.92 -1.74 -3.10
N GLU A 84 1.81 -3.05 -2.91
CA GLU A 84 2.00 -4.05 -3.97
C GLU A 84 0.66 -4.65 -4.37
N VAL A 85 0.39 -4.71 -5.67
CA VAL A 85 -0.77 -5.39 -6.27
C VAL A 85 -0.25 -6.52 -7.15
N ARG A 86 -0.68 -7.75 -6.85
CA ARG A 86 -0.41 -8.92 -7.69
C ARG A 86 -1.67 -9.33 -8.44
N ILE A 87 -1.60 -9.35 -9.77
CA ILE A 87 -2.64 -9.90 -10.65
C ILE A 87 -2.01 -10.93 -11.58
N GLY A 88 -2.35 -12.20 -11.38
CA GLY A 88 -1.67 -13.32 -12.01
C GLY A 88 -0.20 -13.36 -11.61
N ASP A 89 0.67 -13.24 -12.62
CA ASP A 89 2.13 -13.24 -12.45
C ASP A 89 2.74 -11.83 -12.47
N VAL A 90 1.92 -10.79 -12.64
CA VAL A 90 2.37 -9.39 -12.72
C VAL A 90 2.24 -8.72 -11.36
N PHE A 91 3.31 -8.08 -10.94
CA PHE A 91 3.37 -7.22 -9.76
C PHE A 91 3.38 -5.76 -10.21
N VAL A 92 2.59 -4.92 -9.54
CA VAL A 92 2.62 -3.46 -9.68
C VAL A 92 2.82 -2.87 -8.28
N ALA A 93 3.84 -2.03 -8.13
CA ALA A 93 4.22 -1.46 -6.84
C ALA A 93 4.23 0.06 -6.91
N GLY A 94 3.69 0.70 -5.86
CA GLY A 94 3.83 2.14 -5.62
C GLY A 94 4.53 2.36 -4.28
N HIS A 95 5.48 3.30 -4.24
CA HIS A 95 6.30 3.62 -3.08
C HIS A 95 6.07 5.07 -2.62
N TRP A 96 5.89 5.26 -1.32
CA TRP A 96 5.91 6.56 -0.66
C TRP A 96 7.02 6.52 0.38
N ARG A 97 8.04 7.38 0.25
CA ARG A 97 9.29 7.21 0.98
C ARG A 97 9.80 8.51 1.57
N LEU A 98 10.33 8.43 2.77
CA LEU A 98 11.12 9.52 3.34
C LEU A 98 12.19 8.99 4.31
N PRO A 99 13.24 9.76 4.59
CA PRO A 99 14.15 9.47 5.70
C PRO A 99 13.37 9.35 7.02
N THR A 100 13.81 8.45 7.90
CA THR A 100 13.19 8.21 9.23
C THR A 100 13.18 9.44 10.14
N ASP A 101 14.07 10.40 9.92
CA ASP A 101 14.12 11.69 10.60
C ASP A 101 13.32 12.80 9.89
N GLY A 102 12.54 12.43 8.87
CA GLY A 102 11.65 13.32 8.14
C GLY A 102 10.58 13.96 9.03
N ARG A 103 9.95 15.02 8.52
CA ARG A 103 8.97 15.78 9.31
C ARG A 103 7.72 14.93 9.54
N GLY A 104 7.15 15.01 10.74
CA GLY A 104 5.93 14.26 11.08
C GLY A 104 4.73 14.55 10.15
N ALA A 105 4.66 15.73 9.53
CA ALA A 105 3.62 16.03 8.53
C ALA A 105 3.83 15.23 7.23
N ASP A 106 5.07 15.06 6.78
CA ASP A 106 5.41 14.30 5.59
C ASP A 106 5.20 12.80 5.84
N TRP A 107 5.57 12.33 7.04
CA TRP A 107 5.27 10.98 7.54
C TRP A 107 3.78 10.66 7.48
N GLN A 108 2.96 11.53 8.07
CA GLN A 108 1.50 11.38 8.07
C GLN A 108 0.92 11.40 6.65
N TRP A 109 1.48 12.22 5.76
CA TRP A 109 1.05 12.30 4.38
C TRP A 109 1.35 11.01 3.61
N CYS A 110 2.60 10.51 3.66
CA CYS A 110 2.99 9.26 2.99
C CYS A 110 2.15 8.08 3.47
N ASN A 111 2.01 7.91 4.79
CA ASN A 111 1.16 6.86 5.35
C ASN A 111 -0.30 6.99 4.88
N ALA A 112 -0.87 8.21 4.90
CA ALA A 112 -2.25 8.43 4.47
C ALA A 112 -2.46 8.11 2.98
N GLU A 113 -1.53 8.49 2.11
CA GLU A 113 -1.61 8.21 0.67
C GLU A 113 -1.47 6.71 0.37
N ALA A 114 -0.51 6.03 1.01
CA ALA A 114 -0.35 4.58 0.88
C ALA A 114 -1.58 3.82 1.40
N GLN A 115 -2.17 4.24 2.54
CA GLN A 115 -3.41 3.66 3.05
C GLN A 115 -4.59 3.87 2.10
N ARG A 116 -4.71 5.05 1.47
CA ARG A 116 -5.75 5.32 0.47
C ARG A 116 -5.60 4.40 -0.74
N ALA A 117 -4.37 4.27 -1.26
CA ALA A 117 -4.08 3.38 -2.37
C ALA A 117 -4.38 1.91 -2.04
N PHE A 118 -3.94 1.43 -0.87
CA PHE A 118 -4.22 0.08 -0.39
C PHE A 118 -5.72 -0.18 -0.22
N THR A 119 -6.45 0.78 0.35
CA THR A 119 -7.91 0.69 0.54
C THR A 119 -8.63 0.61 -0.81
N ALA A 120 -8.24 1.46 -1.77
CA ALA A 120 -8.80 1.43 -3.12
C ALA A 120 -8.49 0.11 -3.85
N ALA A 121 -7.24 -0.36 -3.77
CA ALA A 121 -6.80 -1.62 -4.37
C ALA A 121 -7.52 -2.84 -3.78
N SER A 122 -7.80 -2.83 -2.47
CA SER A 122 -8.47 -3.93 -1.76
C SER A 122 -9.85 -4.26 -2.35
N VAL A 123 -10.54 -3.26 -2.91
CA VAL A 123 -11.84 -3.44 -3.55
C VAL A 123 -11.73 -4.35 -4.78
N LEU A 124 -10.60 -4.32 -5.50
CA LEU A 124 -10.35 -5.18 -6.67
C LEU A 124 -10.37 -6.67 -6.30
N PHE A 125 -10.10 -7.00 -5.05
CA PHE A 125 -10.05 -8.38 -4.52
C PHE A 125 -11.29 -8.72 -3.68
N GLY A 126 -12.35 -7.91 -3.77
CA GLY A 126 -13.57 -8.11 -3.00
C GLY A 126 -13.37 -7.96 -1.50
N ARG A 127 -12.41 -7.13 -1.08
CA ARG A 127 -12.10 -6.85 0.33
C ARG A 127 -12.43 -5.41 0.68
N ARG A 128 -12.68 -5.20 1.97
CA ARG A 128 -12.82 -3.88 2.58
C ARG A 128 -11.84 -3.80 3.73
N VAL A 129 -11.11 -2.70 3.79
CA VAL A 129 -10.13 -2.41 4.85
C VAL A 129 -10.74 -1.34 5.75
N GLY A 130 -10.62 -1.52 7.06
CA GLY A 130 -11.05 -0.56 8.07
C GLY A 130 -9.86 0.14 8.70
N GLN A 131 -10.07 1.36 9.20
CA GLN A 131 -9.08 2.05 10.02
C GLN A 131 -9.08 1.51 11.44
N THR A 132 -7.89 1.29 12.00
CA THR A 132 -7.70 0.90 13.41
C THR A 132 -7.07 2.06 14.17
N VAL A 133 -7.43 2.22 15.44
CA VAL A 133 -6.78 3.19 16.35
C VAL A 133 -5.57 2.51 16.99
N TYR A 134 -4.41 3.15 16.91
CA TYR A 134 -3.21 2.73 17.62
C TYR A 134 -2.68 3.88 18.48
N VAL A 135 -1.88 3.55 19.50
CA VAL A 135 -1.22 4.52 20.38
C VAL A 135 0.26 4.46 20.08
N GLU A 136 0.82 5.60 19.71
CA GLU A 136 2.26 5.75 19.50
C GLU A 136 2.92 6.24 20.79
N GLU A 137 4.04 5.62 21.18
CA GLU A 137 4.85 6.08 22.31
C GLU A 137 5.76 7.21 21.84
N LEU A 138 5.55 8.42 22.36
CA LEU A 138 6.44 9.55 22.11
C LEU A 138 7.76 9.33 22.88
N LEU A 139 8.81 8.93 22.17
CA LEU A 139 10.15 8.88 22.73
C LEU A 139 10.57 10.29 23.17
N ALA A 140 10.93 10.45 24.44
CA ALA A 140 11.31 11.75 25.00
C ALA A 140 12.60 12.26 24.34
N SER A 141 12.50 13.29 23.50
CA SER A 141 13.65 13.98 22.93
C SER A 141 14.19 15.02 23.93
N GLY A 142 15.21 14.66 24.71
CA GLY A 142 15.99 15.64 25.47
C GLY A 142 16.98 15.03 26.45
N PRO A 143 18.20 15.58 26.60
CA PRO A 143 19.10 15.16 27.66
C PRO A 143 18.44 15.43 29.03
N PRO A 144 18.70 14.57 30.05
CA PRO A 144 18.09 14.73 31.36
C PRO A 144 18.41 16.13 31.90
N ALA A 145 17.37 16.83 32.37
CA ALA A 145 17.53 18.12 33.02
C ALA A 145 18.44 17.96 34.24
N THR A 146 19.71 18.34 34.13
CA THR A 146 20.63 18.49 35.26
C THR A 146 20.09 19.59 36.16
N ARG A 147 19.55 19.22 37.31
CA ARG A 147 19.24 20.17 38.39
C ARG A 147 20.56 20.63 39.01
N HIS A 148 20.82 21.93 38.92
CA HIS A 148 21.79 22.64 39.77
C HIS A 148 21.19 22.93 41.13
#